data_AF-A0A495ZZ13-F1
#
_entry.id   AF-A0A495ZZ13-F1
#
_cell.length_a   1.000
_cell.length_b   1.000
_cell.length_c   1.000
_cell.angle_alpha   90.00
_cell.angle_beta   90.00
_cell.angle_gamma   90.00
#
_symmetry.space_group_name_H-M   'P 1'
#
loop_
_entity.id
_entity.type
_entity.pdbx_description
1 polymer ?
#
loop_
_entity_poly.entity_id
_entity_poly.type
_entity_poly.pdbx_seq_one_letter_code
_entity_poly.pdbx_strand_id
1 'polypeptide(L)'
;MCSNHRWLASANLTTFLMKTNDNPKPALDNERIVYCHRKFRPLSKPRLCYNDNLFERRIPMAKRRRFTPEFKAEVVLEALRGESSQAELCRRHNSVQDQLSKWKQQAVEHFSSLFTSADQQSSEATERIAELERLVGRLTLSMEIQKKALTLLD
;
A
#
# COMPACT_ATOMS: atom_id res chain seq x y z
N MET A 1 -49.42 39.03 12.42
CA MET A 1 -49.78 40.06 11.42
C MET A 1 -49.36 41.41 11.99
N CYS A 2 -48.47 42.10 11.26
CA CYS A 2 -48.08 43.52 11.27
C CYS A 2 -47.96 44.25 12.63
N SER A 3 -46.75 44.67 13.06
CA SER A 3 -46.07 45.94 12.68
C SER A 3 -46.86 47.17 13.14
N ASN A 4 -46.32 48.26 13.70
CA ASN A 4 -44.99 48.85 13.76
C ASN A 4 -45.23 50.26 14.37
N HIS A 5 -44.20 50.86 14.96
CA HIS A 5 -43.90 52.31 15.03
C HIS A 5 -42.79 52.40 16.10
N ARG A 6 -41.60 52.95 15.89
CA ARG A 6 -41.19 54.24 15.26
C ARG A 6 -39.83 54.55 15.95
N TRP A 7 -38.72 55.02 15.39
CA TRP A 7 -38.38 56.01 14.36
C TRP A 7 -37.01 55.66 13.71
N LEU A 8 -36.81 56.29 12.56
CA LEU A 8 -35.64 56.41 11.69
C LEU A 8 -34.38 56.98 12.40
N ALA A 9 -33.18 56.58 11.97
CA ALA A 9 -32.23 57.47 11.28
C ALA A 9 -30.85 56.83 10.99
N SER A 10 -30.36 57.16 9.79
CA SER A 10 -28.97 57.29 9.32
C SER A 10 -28.01 56.09 9.28
N ALA A 11 -27.78 55.66 8.04
CA ALA A 11 -26.50 55.29 7.41
C ALA A 11 -25.21 55.49 8.23
N ASN A 12 -24.35 54.47 8.25
CA ASN A 12 -23.13 54.44 7.43
C ASN A 12 -22.38 53.10 7.59
N LEU A 13 -21.85 52.61 6.46
CA LEU A 13 -20.98 51.44 6.36
C LEU A 13 -19.67 51.66 7.10
N THR A 14 -19.33 50.78 8.05
CA THR A 14 -17.92 50.50 8.40
C THR A 14 -17.84 49.19 9.20
N THR A 15 -17.11 48.23 8.65
CA THR A 15 -16.26 47.25 9.37
C THR A 15 -16.91 46.45 10.51
N PHE A 16 -17.44 45.26 10.17
CA PHE A 16 -17.67 44.20 11.15
C PHE A 16 -16.31 43.61 11.57
N LEU A 17 -15.67 44.29 12.53
CA LEU A 17 -14.58 43.75 13.33
C LEU A 17 -15.07 42.54 14.12
N MET A 18 -14.20 41.53 14.17
CA MET A 18 -14.30 40.34 15.01
C MET A 18 -14.83 40.69 16.39
N LYS A 19 -15.94 40.04 16.76
CA LYS A 19 -16.42 39.99 18.14
C LYS A 19 -15.50 39.06 18.93
N THR A 20 -14.37 39.59 19.40
CA THR A 20 -13.87 39.20 20.72
C THR A 20 -14.81 39.85 21.72
N ASN A 21 -15.61 39.05 22.42
CA ASN A 21 -16.25 39.51 23.64
C ASN A 21 -15.87 38.54 24.75
N ASP A 22 -14.96 39.06 25.57
CA ASP A 22 -14.43 38.53 26.80
C ASP A 22 -15.55 38.17 27.79
N ASN A 23 -15.34 37.08 28.51
CA ASN A 23 -15.76 36.99 29.91
C ASN A 23 -14.91 35.93 30.64
N PRO A 24 -14.74 36.05 31.96
CA PRO A 24 -13.57 36.64 32.60
C PRO A 24 -12.70 35.55 33.23
N LYS A 25 -11.41 35.85 33.45
CA LYS A 25 -10.53 35.00 34.26
C LYS A 25 -10.96 35.08 35.74
N PRO A 26 -11.28 33.97 36.42
CA PRO A 26 -11.30 33.96 37.87
C PRO A 26 -9.88 33.74 38.41
N ALA A 27 -9.64 34.46 39.51
CA ALA A 27 -8.40 34.57 40.25
C ALA A 27 -7.83 33.23 40.70
N LEU A 28 -6.50 33.23 40.82
CA LEU A 28 -5.70 32.20 41.49
C LEU A 28 -6.07 32.15 42.98
N ASP A 29 -6.84 31.15 43.38
CA ASP A 29 -6.82 30.64 44.75
C ASP A 29 -6.26 29.21 44.72
N ASN A 30 -4.98 29.15 45.12
CA ASN A 30 -4.27 28.12 45.87
C ASN A 30 -5.01 26.83 46.31
N GLU A 31 -5.68 26.11 45.41
CA GLU A 31 -6.16 24.75 45.68
C GLU A 31 -5.29 23.72 44.97
N ARG A 32 -4.29 23.23 45.73
CA ARG A 32 -3.82 21.84 45.79
C ARG A 32 -4.21 20.99 44.56
N ILE A 33 -3.47 21.14 43.45
CA ILE A 33 -3.47 20.14 42.38
C ILE A 33 -2.97 18.84 43.01
N VAL A 34 -3.89 17.96 43.37
CA VAL A 34 -3.60 16.56 43.59
C VAL A 34 -3.21 16.04 42.21
N TYR A 35 -1.92 16.07 41.90
CA TYR A 35 -1.37 15.20 40.88
C TYR A 35 -1.74 13.79 41.31
N CYS A 36 -2.73 13.20 40.65
CA CYS A 36 -2.94 11.77 40.67
C CYS A 36 -1.66 11.13 40.15
N HIS A 37 -0.76 10.77 41.07
CA HIS A 37 0.35 9.87 40.86
C HIS A 37 -0.21 8.50 40.43
N ARG A 38 -0.66 8.39 39.18
CA ARG A 38 -0.83 7.10 38.51
C ARG A 38 0.59 6.58 38.31
N LYS A 39 1.01 5.73 39.24
CA LYS A 39 2.32 5.08 39.32
C LYS A 39 2.91 4.84 37.92
N PHE A 40 3.99 5.54 37.59
CA PHE A 40 4.92 5.09 36.56
C PHE A 40 5.41 3.71 37.02
N ARG A 41 4.85 2.64 36.43
CA ARG A 41 5.45 1.32 36.53
C ARG A 41 6.59 1.34 35.52
N PRO A 42 7.86 1.36 35.94
CA PRO A 42 8.95 1.30 34.98
C PRO A 42 8.81 -0.02 34.22
N LEU A 43 8.60 0.05 32.90
CA LEU A 43 8.86 -1.08 32.02
C LEU A 43 10.39 -1.19 31.87
N SER A 44 11.08 -1.48 32.96
CA SER A 44 12.34 -2.20 32.88
C SER A 44 12.00 -3.58 32.35
N LYS A 45 11.93 -3.71 31.02
CA LYS A 45 11.97 -5.03 30.39
C LYS A 45 13.29 -5.65 30.86
N PRO A 46 13.28 -6.81 31.55
CA PRO A 46 14.50 -7.54 31.74
C PRO A 46 15.11 -7.77 30.36
N ARG A 47 16.42 -7.58 30.25
CA ARG A 47 17.22 -7.94 29.09
C ARG A 47 17.15 -9.45 28.97
N LEU A 48 16.06 -9.95 28.38
CA LEU A 48 15.95 -11.34 28.01
C LEU A 48 16.93 -11.54 26.86
N CYS A 49 18.01 -12.24 27.18
CA CYS A 49 18.82 -12.94 26.20
C CYS A 49 17.89 -13.71 25.27
N TYR A 50 18.07 -13.47 23.98
CA TYR A 50 17.39 -14.18 22.90
C TYR A 50 17.71 -15.67 23.01
N ASN A 51 16.72 -16.47 23.39
CA ASN A 51 16.62 -17.90 23.07
C ASN A 51 15.18 -18.36 23.34
N ASP A 52 14.22 -17.67 22.70
CA ASP A 52 12.87 -18.20 22.59
C ASP A 52 12.70 -18.76 21.18
N ASN A 53 12.80 -20.09 21.11
CA ASN A 53 12.44 -20.93 19.97
C ASN A 53 10.93 -20.83 19.67
N LEU A 54 10.45 -19.65 19.29
CA LEU A 54 9.09 -19.42 18.80
C LEU A 54 8.97 -19.63 17.27
N PHE A 55 9.91 -20.36 16.67
CA PHE A 55 9.94 -20.65 15.24
C PHE A 55 9.25 -21.98 14.84
N GLU A 56 8.51 -22.64 15.74
CA GLU A 56 7.84 -23.92 15.38
C GLU A 56 6.31 -23.88 15.47
N ARG A 57 5.67 -22.69 15.46
CA ARG A 57 4.32 -22.63 14.90
C ARG A 57 4.46 -22.50 13.39
N ARG A 58 4.66 -23.64 12.72
CA ARG A 58 4.40 -23.77 11.29
C ARG A 58 2.91 -23.52 11.09
N ILE A 59 2.48 -22.25 11.10
CA ILE A 59 1.16 -21.86 10.60
C ILE A 59 1.14 -22.44 9.19
N PRO A 60 0.29 -23.45 8.91
CA PRO A 60 0.24 -24.01 7.58
C PRO A 60 -0.08 -22.84 6.66
N MET A 61 0.88 -22.47 5.81
CA MET A 61 0.68 -21.42 4.82
C MET A 61 -0.53 -21.85 4.02
N ALA A 62 -1.66 -21.18 4.26
CA ALA A 62 -2.91 -21.49 3.60
C ALA A 62 -2.60 -21.53 2.11
N LYS A 63 -2.87 -22.69 1.49
CA LYS A 63 -2.57 -22.91 0.07
C LYS A 63 -3.24 -21.78 -0.70
N ARG A 64 -2.43 -20.86 -1.22
CA ARG A 64 -2.95 -19.68 -1.93
C ARG A 64 -3.79 -20.20 -3.09
N ARG A 65 -5.04 -19.75 -3.16
CA ARG A 65 -5.92 -20.05 -4.29
C ARG A 65 -5.23 -19.58 -5.56
N ARG A 66 -5.11 -20.46 -6.55
CA ARG A 66 -4.56 -20.15 -7.87
C ARG A 66 -5.73 -19.98 -8.83
N PHE A 67 -5.74 -18.87 -9.55
CA PHE A 67 -6.70 -18.58 -10.60
C PHE A 67 -6.02 -18.76 -11.95
N THR A 68 -6.70 -19.39 -12.90
CA THR A 68 -6.22 -19.53 -14.27
C THR A 68 -6.20 -18.16 -14.96
N PRO A 69 -5.31 -17.92 -15.92
CA PRO A 69 -5.26 -16.64 -16.63
C PRO A 69 -6.55 -16.35 -17.40
N GLU A 70 -7.20 -17.37 -17.97
CA GLU A 70 -8.48 -17.25 -18.69
C GLU A 70 -9.57 -16.71 -17.76
N PHE A 71 -9.66 -17.26 -16.55
CA PHE A 71 -10.62 -16.84 -15.54
C PHE A 71 -10.39 -15.39 -15.12
N LYS A 72 -9.13 -14.98 -14.93
CA LYS A 72 -8.81 -13.57 -14.61
C LYS A 72 -9.24 -12.64 -15.73
N ALA A 73 -9.01 -13.03 -16.99
CA ALA A 73 -9.39 -12.24 -18.15
C ALA A 73 -10.91 -12.06 -18.24
N GLU A 74 -11.68 -13.14 -18.08
CA GLU A 74 -13.15 -13.10 -18.08
C GLU A 74 -13.70 -12.16 -17.00
N VAL A 75 -13.26 -12.34 -15.75
CA VAL A 75 -13.72 -11.51 -14.62
C VAL A 75 -13.34 -10.04 -14.79
N VAL A 76 -12.14 -9.76 -15.32
CA VAL A 76 -11.71 -8.38 -15.60
C VAL A 76 -12.50 -7.78 -16.76
N LEU A 77 -12.77 -8.54 -17.82
CA LEU A 77 -13.57 -8.07 -18.94
C LEU A 77 -14.99 -7.70 -18.50
N GLU A 78 -15.64 -8.53 -17.69
CA GLU A 78 -16.96 -8.21 -17.13
C GLU A 78 -16.90 -6.95 -16.25
N ALA A 79 -15.83 -6.81 -15.45
CA ALA A 79 -15.61 -5.63 -14.62
C ALA A 79 -15.32 -4.34 -15.42
N LEU A 80 -14.77 -4.46 -16.63
CA LEU A 80 -14.50 -3.34 -17.53
C LEU A 80 -15.73 -2.96 -18.37
N ARG A 81 -16.57 -3.94 -18.74
CA ARG A 81 -17.86 -3.72 -19.42
C ARG A 81 -18.86 -3.00 -18.52
N GLY A 82 -18.72 -3.12 -17.20
CA GLY A 82 -19.61 -2.46 -16.23
C GLY A 82 -20.98 -3.15 -16.09
N GLU A 83 -21.12 -4.37 -16.61
CA GLU A 83 -22.34 -5.18 -16.53
C GLU A 83 -22.64 -5.66 -15.09
N SER A 84 -21.66 -5.63 -14.20
CA SER A 84 -21.81 -6.00 -12.80
C SER A 84 -20.90 -5.16 -11.91
N SER A 85 -21.37 -4.84 -10.71
CA SER A 85 -20.57 -4.11 -9.73
C SER A 85 -19.39 -4.97 -9.26
N GLN A 86 -18.28 -4.33 -8.91
CA GLN A 86 -17.10 -5.01 -8.35
C GLN A 86 -17.46 -5.85 -7.12
N ALA A 87 -18.42 -5.41 -6.31
CA ALA A 87 -18.91 -6.15 -5.15
C ALA A 87 -19.70 -7.41 -5.54
N GLU A 88 -20.47 -7.37 -6.63
CA GLU A 88 -21.26 -8.50 -7.14
C GLU A 88 -20.35 -9.56 -7.77
N LEU A 89 -19.35 -9.13 -8.54
CA LEU A 89 -18.32 -10.00 -9.11
C LEU A 89 -17.54 -10.74 -8.00
N CYS A 90 -17.14 -10.02 -6.96
CA CYS A 90 -16.46 -10.63 -5.82
C CYS A 90 -17.31 -11.68 -5.11
N ARG A 91 -18.63 -11.47 -5.02
CA ARG A 91 -19.57 -12.46 -4.43
C ARG A 91 -19.74 -13.68 -5.32
N ARG A 92 -19.97 -13.48 -6.63
CA ARG A 92 -20.18 -14.58 -7.60
C ARG A 92 -18.94 -15.45 -7.76
N HIS A 93 -17.78 -14.81 -7.90
CA HIS A 93 -16.51 -15.50 -8.15
C HIS A 93 -15.70 -15.77 -6.87
N ASN A 94 -16.29 -15.54 -5.69
CA ASN A 94 -15.65 -15.69 -4.37
C ASN A 94 -14.23 -15.10 -4.32
N SER A 95 -14.09 -13.92 -4.94
CA SER A 95 -12.82 -13.22 -5.15
C SER A 95 -12.73 -12.02 -4.22
N VAL A 96 -11.54 -11.74 -3.69
CA VAL A 96 -11.34 -10.60 -2.79
C VAL A 96 -11.31 -9.31 -3.61
N GLN A 97 -11.99 -8.24 -3.17
CA GLN A 97 -12.06 -6.96 -3.89
C GLN A 97 -10.69 -6.39 -4.26
N ASP A 98 -9.71 -6.51 -3.36
CA ASP A 98 -8.32 -6.12 -3.60
C ASP A 98 -7.66 -6.88 -4.77
N GLN A 99 -7.96 -8.17 -4.92
CA GLN A 99 -7.44 -8.97 -6.04
C GLN A 99 -8.01 -8.51 -7.38
N LEU A 100 -9.31 -8.19 -7.41
CA LEU A 100 -9.97 -7.71 -8.62
C LEU A 100 -9.44 -6.33 -9.05
N SER A 101 -9.23 -5.41 -8.10
CA SER A 101 -8.59 -4.12 -8.38
C SER A 101 -7.19 -4.29 -8.99
N LYS A 102 -6.39 -5.19 -8.44
CA LYS A 102 -5.05 -5.52 -8.97
C LYS A 102 -5.11 -6.07 -10.39
N TRP A 103 -6.01 -7.01 -10.67
CA TRP A 103 -6.14 -7.58 -12.01
C TRP A 103 -6.63 -6.56 -13.03
N LYS A 104 -7.53 -5.64 -12.66
CA LYS A 104 -7.95 -4.54 -13.53
C LYS A 104 -6.77 -3.63 -13.90
N GLN A 105 -5.96 -3.24 -12.91
CA GLN A 105 -4.79 -2.41 -13.14
C GLN A 105 -3.79 -3.11 -14.07
N GLN A 106 -3.47 -4.37 -13.79
CA GLN A 106 -2.58 -5.18 -14.62
C GLN A 106 -3.11 -5.30 -16.05
N ALA A 107 -4.41 -5.54 -16.22
CA ALA A 107 -5.00 -5.66 -17.55
C ALA A 107 -4.88 -4.36 -18.34
N VAL A 108 -5.10 -3.20 -17.73
CA VAL A 108 -4.97 -1.90 -18.40
C VAL A 108 -3.51 -1.59 -18.76
N GLU A 109 -2.56 -1.88 -17.88
CA GLU A 109 -1.14 -1.67 -18.10
C GLU A 109 -0.62 -2.53 -19.27
N HIS A 110 -0.94 -3.82 -19.25
CA HIS A 110 -0.56 -4.76 -20.30
C HIS A 110 -1.41 -4.66 -21.56
N PHE A 111 -2.55 -3.97 -21.55
CA PHE A 111 -3.43 -3.86 -22.72
C PHE A 111 -2.71 -3.25 -23.91
N SER A 112 -1.91 -2.20 -23.66
CA SER A 112 -1.09 -1.52 -24.66
C SER A 112 -0.09 -2.47 -25.35
N SER A 113 0.51 -3.38 -24.58
CA SER A 113 1.48 -4.35 -25.11
C SER A 113 0.86 -5.36 -26.08
N LEU A 114 -0.45 -5.64 -25.97
CA LEU A 114 -1.14 -6.54 -26.92
C LEU A 114 -1.27 -5.93 -28.32
N PHE A 115 -1.24 -4.60 -28.44
CA PHE A 115 -1.27 -3.89 -29.72
C PHE A 115 0.13 -3.57 -30.26
N THR A 116 1.18 -3.84 -29.48
CA THR A 116 2.56 -3.76 -29.97
C THR A 116 2.87 -5.05 -30.73
N SER A 117 3.57 -4.95 -31.86
CA SER A 117 3.93 -6.12 -32.66
C SER A 117 4.67 -7.15 -31.80
N ALA A 118 4.04 -8.31 -31.57
CA ALA A 118 4.60 -9.40 -30.76
C ALA A 118 6.00 -9.85 -31.23
N ASP A 119 6.29 -9.65 -32.52
CA ASP A 119 7.58 -9.94 -33.13
C ASP A 119 8.74 -9.11 -32.54
N GLN A 120 8.50 -7.84 -32.22
CA GLN A 120 9.53 -6.97 -31.65
C GLN A 120 9.92 -7.37 -30.22
N GLN A 121 8.93 -7.67 -29.37
CA GLN A 121 9.20 -8.12 -28.00
C GLN A 121 9.85 -9.51 -27.96
N SER A 122 9.44 -10.41 -28.86
CA SER A 122 10.06 -11.73 -28.98
C SER A 122 11.51 -11.61 -29.44
N SER A 123 11.81 -10.79 -30.44
CA SER A 123 13.16 -10.57 -30.95
C SER A 123 14.09 -10.04 -29.85
N GLU A 124 13.72 -8.96 -29.16
CA GLU A 124 14.54 -8.37 -28.09
C GLU A 124 14.80 -9.37 -26.95
N ALA A 125 13.78 -10.14 -26.56
CA ALA A 125 13.94 -11.18 -25.55
C ALA A 125 14.91 -12.28 -26.00
N THR A 126 14.82 -12.73 -27.26
CA THR A 126 15.73 -13.75 -27.80
C THR A 126 17.18 -13.26 -27.89
N GLU A 127 17.40 -12.02 -28.31
CA GLU A 127 18.74 -11.41 -28.35
C GLU A 127 19.34 -11.30 -26.95
N ARG A 128 18.52 -10.89 -25.97
CA ARG A 128 18.98 -10.78 -24.58
C ARG A 128 19.33 -12.14 -23.98
N ILE A 129 18.55 -13.17 -24.28
CA ILE A 129 18.84 -14.55 -23.87
C ILE A 129 20.17 -15.00 -24.45
N ALA A 130 20.38 -14.80 -25.76
CA ALA A 130 21.63 -15.18 -26.42
C ALA A 130 22.86 -14.49 -25.79
N GLU A 131 22.78 -13.20 -25.46
CA GLU A 131 23.89 -12.51 -24.79
C GLU A 131 24.15 -13.05 -23.38
N LEU A 132 23.09 -13.32 -22.61
CA LEU A 132 23.22 -13.90 -21.28
C LEU A 132 23.85 -15.29 -21.33
N GLU A 133 23.45 -16.13 -22.28
CA GLU A 133 24.05 -17.46 -22.49
C GLU A 133 25.54 -17.35 -22.82
N ARG A 134 25.94 -16.39 -23.68
CA ARG A 134 27.35 -16.14 -23.99
C ARG A 134 28.14 -15.69 -22.77
N LEU A 135 27.57 -14.81 -21.95
CA LEU A 135 28.19 -14.35 -20.70
C LEU A 135 28.39 -15.50 -19.71
N VAL A 136 27.36 -16.32 -19.51
CA VAL A 136 27.42 -17.51 -18.65
C VAL A 136 28.50 -18.47 -19.14
N GLY A 137 28.60 -18.69 -20.46
CA GLY A 137 29.67 -19.50 -21.05
C GLY A 137 31.07 -18.95 -20.74
N ARG A 138 31.31 -17.64 -20.95
CA ARG A 138 32.60 -17.00 -20.64
C ARG A 138 32.98 -17.12 -19.17
N LEU A 139 32.02 -16.88 -18.27
CA LEU A 139 32.25 -16.98 -16.83
C LEU A 139 32.54 -18.43 -16.41
N THR A 140 31.82 -19.39 -16.97
CA THR A 140 32.02 -20.82 -16.69
C THR A 140 33.41 -21.28 -17.11
N LEU A 141 33.85 -20.92 -18.33
CA LEU A 141 35.20 -21.22 -18.80
C LEU A 141 36.28 -20.56 -17.93
N SER A 142 36.08 -19.31 -17.53
CA SER A 142 37.01 -18.60 -16.64
C SER A 142 37.15 -19.30 -15.29
N MET A 143 36.04 -19.80 -14.73
CA MET A 143 36.05 -20.58 -13.50
C MET A 143 36.74 -21.94 -13.66
N GLU A 144 36.50 -22.64 -14.77
CA GLU A 144 37.17 -23.92 -15.05
C GLU A 144 38.69 -23.76 -15.20
N ILE A 145 39.14 -22.72 -15.89
CA ILE A 145 40.56 -22.39 -16.02
C ILE A 145 41.18 -22.11 -14.65
N GLN A 146 40.52 -21.28 -13.83
CA GLN A 146 40.98 -20.98 -12.48
C GLN A 146 41.09 -22.24 -11.61
N LYS A 147 40.08 -23.12 -11.65
CA LYS A 147 40.12 -24.39 -10.91
C LYS A 147 41.27 -25.28 -11.38
N LYS A 148 41.46 -25.42 -12.69
CA LYS A 148 42.57 -26.20 -13.26
C LYS A 148 43.93 -25.61 -12.86
N ALA A 149 44.07 -24.29 -12.87
CA ALA A 149 45.29 -23.62 -12.43
C ALA A 149 45.61 -23.92 -10.96
N LEU A 150 44.61 -23.88 -10.07
CA LEU A 150 44.78 -24.25 -8.66
C LEU A 150 45.24 -25.71 -8.51
N THR A 151 44.58 -26.65 -9.20
CA THR A 151 44.97 -28.07 -9.13
C THR A 151 46.36 -28.40 -9.69
N LEU A 152 46.95 -27.51 -10.49
CA LEU A 152 48.30 -27.67 -11.02
C LEU A 152 49.36 -27.03 -10.12
N LEU A 153 48.95 -26.16 -9.19
CA LEU A 153 49.81 -25.50 -8.23
C LEU A 153 49.85 -26.23 -6.87
N ASP A 154 48.88 -27.12 -6.63
CA ASP A 154 48.86 -28.10 -5.53
C ASP A 154 49.71 -29.34 -5.87
#